data_AF-A0A0D0DIY4-F1
#
_entry.id   AF-A0A0D0DIY4-F1
#
_cell.length_a   1.000
_cell.length_b   1.000
_cell.length_c   1.000
_cell.angle_alpha   90.00
_cell.angle_beta   90.00
_cell.angle_gamma   90.00
#
_symmetry.space_group_name_H-M   'P 1'
#
loop_
_entity.id
_entity.type
_entity.pdbx_description
1 polymer ?
#
loop_
_entity_poly.entity_id
_entity_poly.type
_entity_poly.pdbx_seq_one_letter_code
_entity_poly.pdbx_strand_id
1 'polypeptide(L)'
;MTGNSIGTTTYHRKNLDTLIFETAGQIEWSSSSNATAWLGVDEVAVKDLRKIKNGSQSRRFKVPGMEYKWKIGENGNDLFCIDSKDKHVAAWSADERVLRVAPRCVNILDRIVVTCFLNLWFKRLGRW
;
A
#
# COMPACT_ATOMS: atom_id res chain seq x y z
N MET A 1 20.97 -9.68 18.11
CA MET A 1 20.16 -9.52 16.89
C MET A 1 19.90 -8.03 16.72
N THR A 2 20.65 -7.34 15.88
CA THR A 2 20.46 -5.91 15.62
C THR A 2 20.44 -5.72 14.12
N GLY A 3 19.27 -5.88 13.51
CA GLY A 3 19.05 -5.35 12.17
C GLY A 3 18.96 -3.84 12.30
N ASN A 4 19.90 -3.10 11.72
CA ASN A 4 19.87 -1.63 11.70
C ASN A 4 18.58 -1.16 11.02
N SER A 5 17.52 -0.89 11.79
CA SER A 5 16.40 -0.11 11.28
C SER A 5 16.83 1.34 11.22
N ILE A 6 16.64 1.96 10.05
CA ILE A 6 16.95 3.36 9.81
C ILE A 6 15.77 4.28 10.14
N GLY A 7 14.59 3.69 10.40
CA GLY A 7 13.41 4.42 10.82
C GLY A 7 12.13 3.57 10.78
N THR A 8 11.10 4.08 11.44
CA THR A 8 9.77 3.45 11.50
C THR A 8 8.73 4.44 11.03
N THR A 9 7.83 3.99 10.14
CA THR A 9 6.63 4.73 9.76
C THR A 9 5.43 4.06 10.39
N THR A 10 4.75 4.72 11.32
CA THR A 10 3.49 4.24 11.90
C THR A 10 2.32 4.79 11.11
N TYR A 11 1.22 4.03 11.06
CA TYR A 11 -0.05 4.53 10.56
C TYR A 11 -1.16 4.27 11.56
N HIS A 12 -2.09 5.22 11.61
CA HIS A 12 -3.18 5.23 12.58
C HIS A 12 -4.51 5.18 11.85
N ARG A 13 -5.49 4.51 12.47
CA ARG A 13 -6.87 4.47 12.00
C ARG A 13 -7.75 5.18 13.03
N LYS A 14 -8.67 6.03 12.55
CA LYS A 14 -9.70 6.60 13.42
C LYS A 14 -10.72 5.51 13.75
N ASN A 15 -10.82 5.18 15.03
CA ASN A 15 -11.90 4.39 15.56
C ASN A 15 -13.18 5.24 15.51
N LEU A 16 -14.23 4.75 14.86
CA LEU A 16 -15.47 5.53 14.70
C LEU A 16 -16.37 5.47 15.94
N ASP A 17 -16.19 4.49 16.82
CA ASP A 17 -16.94 4.35 18.06
C ASP A 17 -16.38 5.27 19.14
N THR A 18 -15.04 5.34 19.26
CA THR A 18 -14.36 6.18 20.26
C THR A 18 -13.92 7.55 19.73
N LEU A 19 -13.93 7.74 18.40
CA LEU A 19 -13.43 8.91 17.68
C LEU A 19 -11.93 9.20 17.86
N ILE A 20 -11.18 8.27 18.44
CA ILE A 20 -9.74 8.40 18.68
C ILE A 20 -8.96 7.72 17.55
N PHE A 21 -7.77 8.25 17.25
CA PHE A 21 -6.82 7.60 16.35
C PHE A 21 -6.00 6.55 17.11
N GLU A 22 -6.07 5.31 16.65
CA GLU A 22 -5.36 4.17 17.23
C GLU A 22 -4.29 3.69 16.25
N THR A 23 -3.16 3.20 16.78
CA THR A 23 -2.11 2.60 15.94
C THR A 23 -2.66 1.37 15.24
N ALA A 24 -2.72 1.40 13.91
CA ALA A 24 -3.23 0.31 13.08
C ALA A 24 -2.11 -0.56 12.51
N GLY A 25 -0.88 -0.05 12.47
CA GLY A 25 0.29 -0.81 12.09
C GLY A 25 1.52 0.07 11.87
N GLN A 26 2.57 -0.54 11.33
CA GLN A 26 3.85 0.14 11.11
C GLN A 26 4.64 -0.45 9.94
N ILE A 27 5.61 0.31 9.45
CA ILE A 27 6.58 -0.09 8.45
C ILE A 27 7.97 0.19 9.04
N GLU A 28 8.75 -0.85 9.27
CA GLU A 28 10.13 -0.74 9.74
C GLU A 28 11.06 -0.78 8.54
N TRP A 29 11.86 0.26 8.38
CA TRP A 29 12.75 0.44 7.25
C TRP A 29 14.16 0.00 7.61
N SER A 30 14.70 -0.93 6.83
CA SER A 30 16.13 -1.28 6.89
C SER A 30 16.96 -0.51 5.85
N SER A 31 16.30 0.03 4.82
CA SER A 31 16.86 0.99 3.87
C SER A 31 15.75 1.83 3.23
N SER A 32 16.08 2.75 2.33
CA SER A 32 15.09 3.50 1.55
C SER A 32 14.22 2.64 0.61
N SER A 33 14.60 1.36 0.42
CA SER A 33 13.93 0.44 -0.50
C SER A 33 13.65 -0.95 0.08
N ASN A 34 14.09 -1.22 1.31
CA ASN A 34 13.83 -2.46 2.01
C ASN A 34 13.14 -2.14 3.33
N ALA A 35 12.03 -2.82 3.57
CA ALA A 35 11.24 -2.67 4.77
C ALA A 35 10.33 -3.88 4.98
N THR A 36 9.90 -4.03 6.22
CA THR A 36 8.84 -4.96 6.63
C THR A 36 7.66 -4.13 7.11
N ALA A 37 6.45 -4.53 6.73
CA ALA A 37 5.22 -3.89 7.15
C ALA A 37 4.41 -4.84 8.06
N TRP A 38 3.93 -4.31 9.17
CA TRP A 38 3.00 -4.97 10.08
C TRP A 38 1.62 -4.39 9.87
N LEU A 39 0.70 -5.22 9.38
CA LEU A 39 -0.68 -4.88 9.05
C LEU A 39 -1.60 -5.67 9.98
N GLY A 40 -1.88 -5.14 11.17
CA GLY A 40 -2.50 -5.92 12.24
C GLY A 40 -1.58 -7.06 12.69
N VAL A 41 -2.01 -8.31 12.50
CA VAL A 41 -1.21 -9.51 12.82
C VAL A 41 -0.31 -9.98 11.68
N ASP A 42 -0.49 -9.43 10.47
CA ASP A 42 0.27 -9.84 9.30
C ASP A 42 1.62 -9.12 9.24
N GLU A 43 2.70 -9.88 9.15
CA GLU A 43 4.04 -9.37 8.83
C GLU A 43 4.35 -9.64 7.35
N VAL A 44 4.65 -8.59 6.58
CA VAL A 44 4.88 -8.72 5.13
C VAL A 44 6.06 -7.86 4.68
N ALA A 45 7.00 -8.46 3.96
CA ALA A 45 8.08 -7.72 3.34
C ALA A 45 7.54 -6.78 2.24
N VAL A 46 8.07 -5.56 2.15
CA VAL A 46 7.61 -4.56 1.16
C VAL A 46 7.73 -5.05 -0.28
N LYS A 47 8.70 -5.92 -0.59
CA LYS A 47 8.83 -6.58 -1.91
C LYS A 47 7.58 -7.37 -2.31
N ASP A 48 6.89 -7.98 -1.34
CA ASP A 48 5.70 -8.81 -1.56
C ASP A 48 4.41 -7.96 -1.62
N LEU A 49 4.47 -6.74 -1.08
CA LEU A 49 3.42 -5.72 -1.22
C LEU A 49 3.50 -4.93 -2.54
N ARG A 50 4.59 -5.10 -3.31
CA ARG A 50 4.81 -4.41 -4.60
C ARG A 50 5.46 -5.32 -5.64
N LYS A 51 5.01 -6.57 -5.73
CA LYS A 51 5.59 -7.56 -6.63
C LYS A 51 5.44 -7.15 -8.10
N ILE A 52 6.53 -7.29 -8.86
CA ILE A 52 6.58 -7.07 -10.30
C ILE A 52 6.23 -8.38 -11.02
N LYS A 53 5.49 -8.29 -12.12
CA LYS A 53 5.36 -9.39 -13.10
C LYS A 53 6.17 -9.00 -14.34
N ASN A 54 6.97 -9.94 -14.88
CA ASN A 54 7.79 -9.72 -16.07
C ASN A 54 6.96 -9.09 -17.20
N GLY A 55 7.48 -8.02 -17.80
CA GLY A 55 6.82 -7.27 -18.88
C GLY A 55 5.65 -6.38 -18.46
N SER A 56 5.34 -6.26 -17.16
CA SER A 56 4.21 -5.46 -16.65
C SER A 56 4.64 -4.22 -15.88
N GLN A 57 4.03 -3.07 -16.22
CA GLN A 57 4.15 -1.81 -15.46
C GLN A 57 3.23 -1.76 -14.23
N SER A 58 2.72 -2.90 -13.75
CA SER A 58 1.86 -2.97 -12.55
C SER A 58 2.63 -3.42 -11.32
N ARG A 59 2.23 -2.97 -10.12
CA ARG A 59 2.74 -3.48 -8.84
C ARG A 59 1.68 -4.26 -8.10
N ARG A 60 1.97 -5.50 -7.73
CA ARG A 60 0.98 -6.46 -7.24
C ARG A 60 1.16 -6.73 -5.75
N PHE A 61 0.05 -7.01 -5.09
CA PHE A 61 0.03 -7.54 -3.73
C PHE A 61 -1.06 -8.60 -3.61
N LYS A 62 -0.87 -9.53 -2.69
CA LYS A 62 -1.84 -10.59 -2.41
C LYS A 62 -2.50 -10.38 -1.06
N VAL A 63 -3.72 -10.85 -0.95
CA VAL A 63 -4.40 -11.17 0.31
C VAL A 63 -4.87 -12.64 0.21
N PRO A 64 -5.26 -13.30 1.31
CA PRO A 64 -5.78 -14.66 1.22
C PRO A 64 -6.89 -14.77 0.16
N GLY A 65 -6.66 -15.62 -0.85
CA GLY A 65 -7.60 -15.90 -1.95
C GLY A 65 -7.71 -14.86 -3.07
N MET A 66 -7.06 -13.69 -2.97
CA MET A 66 -7.19 -12.62 -3.99
C MET A 66 -5.85 -11.92 -4.28
N GLU A 67 -5.68 -11.46 -5.52
CA GLU A 67 -4.54 -10.64 -5.96
C GLU A 67 -5.04 -9.31 -6.51
N TYR A 68 -4.32 -8.25 -6.18
CA TYR A 68 -4.59 -6.88 -6.62
C TYR A 68 -3.37 -6.30 -7.32
N LYS A 69 -3.59 -5.28 -8.14
CA LYS A 69 -2.52 -4.59 -8.87
C LYS A 69 -2.75 -3.08 -8.90
N TRP A 70 -1.69 -2.34 -8.61
CA TRP A 70 -1.58 -0.91 -8.80
C TRP A 70 -1.02 -0.61 -10.19
N LYS A 71 -1.61 0.39 -10.85
CA LYS A 71 -1.20 0.94 -12.15
C LYS A 71 -1.04 2.45 -12.03
N ILE A 72 -0.14 3.03 -12.82
CA ILE A 72 -0.08 4.48 -13.03
C ILE A 72 -1.22 4.85 -13.98
N GLY A 73 -1.93 5.94 -13.67
CA GLY A 73 -2.93 6.54 -14.52
C GLY A 73 -2.35 7.14 -15.81
N GLU A 74 -3.21 7.46 -16.76
CA GLU A 74 -2.80 8.04 -18.05
C GLU A 74 -2.06 9.37 -17.90
N ASN A 75 -2.40 10.15 -16.87
CA ASN A 75 -1.73 11.41 -16.55
C ASN A 75 -0.33 11.22 -15.94
N GLY A 76 0.15 9.98 -15.76
CA GLY A 76 1.45 9.68 -15.18
C GLY A 76 1.57 9.95 -13.67
N ASN A 77 0.53 10.53 -13.06
CA ASN A 77 0.54 10.97 -11.68
C ASN A 77 -0.30 10.07 -10.80
N ASP A 78 -1.57 9.90 -11.14
CA ASP A 78 -2.55 9.15 -10.38
C ASP A 78 -2.24 7.66 -10.32
N LEU A 79 -2.80 6.98 -9.31
CA LEU A 79 -2.68 5.53 -9.16
C LEU A 79 -4.05 4.88 -9.11
N PHE A 80 -4.21 3.75 -9.80
CA PHE A 80 -5.41 2.93 -9.76
C PHE A 80 -5.10 1.54 -9.25
N CYS A 81 -5.89 1.08 -8.28
CA CYS A 81 -5.85 -0.29 -7.78
C CYS A 81 -7.04 -1.07 -8.34
N ILE A 82 -6.76 -2.22 -8.92
CA ILE A 82 -7.77 -3.12 -9.48
C ILE A 82 -7.54 -4.56 -9.01
N ASP A 83 -8.61 -5.36 -8.98
CA ASP A 83 -8.54 -6.77 -8.65
C ASP A 83 -8.14 -7.65 -9.85
N SER A 84 -8.08 -8.97 -9.63
CA SER A 84 -7.77 -9.95 -10.66
C SER A 84 -8.81 -10.03 -11.79
N LYS A 85 -10.01 -9.47 -11.57
CA LYS A 85 -11.11 -9.37 -12.55
C LYS A 85 -11.20 -7.97 -13.17
N ASP A 86 -10.14 -7.17 -13.04
CA ASP A 86 -10.02 -5.79 -13.52
C ASP A 86 -11.09 -4.83 -12.97
N LYS A 87 -11.70 -5.13 -11.82
CA LYS A 87 -12.63 -4.21 -11.17
C LYS A 87 -11.86 -3.17 -10.35
N HIS A 88 -12.31 -1.91 -10.42
CA HIS A 88 -11.76 -0.82 -9.61
C HIS A 88 -11.98 -1.04 -8.11
N VAL A 89 -10.88 -1.02 -7.38
CA VAL A 89 -10.81 -1.24 -5.93
C VAL A 89 -10.45 0.07 -5.21
N ALA A 90 -9.50 0.83 -5.74
CA ALA A 90 -9.15 2.14 -5.21
C ALA A 90 -8.56 3.05 -6.28
N ALA A 91 -8.63 4.36 -6.04
CA ALA A 91 -8.01 5.38 -6.88
C ALA A 91 -7.37 6.45 -6.00
N TRP A 92 -6.11 6.77 -6.24
CA TRP A 92 -5.41 7.90 -5.64
C TRP A 92 -5.31 9.02 -6.67
N SER A 93 -5.82 10.20 -6.31
CA SER A 93 -5.67 11.44 -7.08
C SER A 93 -4.51 12.26 -6.53
N ALA A 94 -3.57 12.61 -7.41
CA ALA A 94 -2.45 13.49 -7.07
C ALA A 94 -2.92 14.91 -6.74
N ASP A 95 -3.87 15.40 -7.52
CA ASP A 95 -4.39 16.76 -7.42
C ASP A 95 -5.21 16.95 -6.15
N GLU A 96 -6.14 16.03 -5.87
CA GLU A 96 -6.95 16.10 -4.65
C GLU A 96 -6.17 15.66 -3.40
N ARG A 97 -5.06 14.91 -3.58
CA ARG A 97 -4.36 14.19 -2.50
C ARG A 97 -5.28 13.25 -1.73
N VAL A 98 -6.25 12.66 -2.41
CA VAL A 98 -7.26 11.78 -1.83
C VAL A 98 -7.11 10.36 -2.40
N LEU A 99 -7.12 9.37 -1.50
CA LEU A 99 -7.31 7.96 -1.82
C LEU A 99 -8.78 7.58 -1.61
N ARG A 100 -9.47 7.20 -2.69
CA ARG A 100 -10.85 6.70 -2.65
C ARG A 100 -10.83 5.19 -2.74
N VAL A 101 -11.51 4.51 -1.83
CA VAL A 101 -11.55 3.05 -1.74
C VAL A 101 -12.99 2.55 -1.90
N ALA A 102 -13.19 1.52 -2.71
CA ALA A 102 -14.50 0.90 -2.89
C ALA A 102 -15.01 0.30 -1.56
N PRO A 103 -16.28 0.49 -1.16
CA PRO A 103 -16.80 0.03 0.13
C PRO A 103 -16.60 -1.46 0.39
N ARG A 104 -16.70 -2.29 -0.66
CA ARG A 104 -16.49 -3.76 -0.58
C ARG A 104 -15.08 -4.18 -0.18
N CYS A 105 -14.12 -3.25 -0.11
CA CYS A 105 -12.73 -3.51 0.22
C CYS A 105 -12.35 -3.02 1.62
N VAL A 106 -13.33 -2.73 2.48
CA VAL A 106 -13.10 -2.28 3.87
C VAL A 106 -12.26 -3.27 4.67
N ASN A 107 -12.42 -4.57 4.44
CA ASN A 107 -11.68 -5.64 5.12
C ASN A 107 -10.19 -5.68 4.76
N ILE A 108 -9.78 -5.01 3.67
CA ILE A 108 -8.38 -4.92 3.22
C ILE A 108 -7.89 -3.47 3.19
N LEU A 109 -8.59 -2.56 3.89
CA LEU A 109 -8.34 -1.12 3.82
C LEU A 109 -6.90 -0.76 4.17
N ASP A 110 -6.34 -1.31 5.25
CA ASP A 110 -4.95 -1.03 5.65
C ASP A 110 -3.96 -1.44 4.57
N ARG A 111 -4.18 -2.60 3.96
CA ARG A 111 -3.31 -3.09 2.90
C ARG A 111 -3.41 -2.21 1.65
N ILE A 112 -4.58 -1.68 1.32
CA ILE A 112 -4.74 -0.70 0.23
C ILE A 112 -4.01 0.60 0.57
N VAL A 113 -4.20 1.15 1.77
CA VAL A 113 -3.57 2.40 2.21
C VAL A 113 -2.04 2.27 2.19
N VAL A 114 -1.51 1.22 2.82
CA VAL A 114 -0.06 0.98 2.90
C VAL A 114 0.53 0.72 1.51
N THR A 115 -0.11 -0.09 0.67
CA THR A 115 0.40 -0.32 -0.69
C THR A 115 0.31 0.92 -1.56
N CYS A 116 -0.70 1.79 -1.40
CA CYS A 116 -0.75 3.08 -2.07
C CYS A 116 0.43 3.95 -1.66
N PHE A 117 0.67 4.11 -0.35
CA PHE A 117 1.79 4.87 0.19
C PHE A 117 3.14 4.34 -0.33
N LEU A 118 3.38 3.04 -0.27
CA LEU A 118 4.60 2.43 -0.77
C LEU A 118 4.77 2.69 -2.27
N ASN A 119 3.71 2.56 -3.08
CA ASN A 119 3.82 2.86 -4.51
C ASN A 119 4.17 4.31 -4.80
N LEU A 120 3.60 5.27 -4.06
CA LEU A 120 3.96 6.69 -4.17
C LEU A 120 5.41 6.94 -3.75
N TRP A 121 5.85 6.34 -2.65
CA TRP A 121 7.24 6.44 -2.15
C TRP A 121 8.24 5.97 -3.21
N PHE A 122 8.05 4.76 -3.73
CA PHE A 122 8.96 4.19 -4.71
C PHE A 122 8.88 4.87 -6.09
N LYS A 123 7.70 5.37 -6.48
CA LYS A 123 7.56 6.23 -7.66
C LYS A 123 8.43 7.48 -7.54
N ARG A 124 8.42 8.14 -6.39
CA ARG A 124 9.27 9.31 -6.10
C ARG A 124 10.76 8.99 -6.18
N LEU A 125 11.16 7.76 -5.85
CA LEU A 125 12.54 7.29 -5.98
C LEU A 125 12.94 6.89 -7.41
N GLY A 126 12.06 7.05 -8.41
CA GLY A 126 12.30 6.56 -9.78
C GLY A 126 12.31 5.04 -9.89
N ARG A 127 11.76 4.34 -8.89
CA ARG A 127 11.72 2.89 -8.78
C ARG A 127 10.28 2.42 -8.80
N TRP A 128 9.50 2.94 -9.75
CA TRP A 128 8.17 2.40 -9.99
C TRP A 128 8.31 0.89 -10.01
#